data_AF-A0A1W9P017-F1
#
_entry.id   AF-A0A1W9P017-F1
#
_cell.length_a   1.000
_cell.length_b   1.000
_cell.length_c   1.000
_cell.angle_alpha   90.00
_cell.angle_beta   90.00
_cell.angle_gamma   90.00
#
_symmetry.space_group_name_H-M   'P 1'
#
loop_
_entity.id
_entity.type
_entity.pdbx_description
1 polymer ?
#
loop_
_entity_poly.entity_id
_entity_poly.type
_entity_poly.pdbx_seq_one_letter_code
_entity_poly.pdbx_strand_id
1 'polypeptide(L)' 'MEKLTRGSVDVSCEHTLSLIILGNKKTCIIDGKTMRVGDRVDGLKVLKIERNSVTILENGKKKRLKI' A
#
# COMPACT_ATOMS: atom_id res chain seq x y z
N MET A 1 -27.25 -25.97 15.62
CA MET A 1 -25.88 -25.85 15.07
C MET A 1 -25.95 -24.94 13.85
N GLU A 2 -25.85 -23.63 14.04
CA GLU A 2 -25.75 -22.68 12.93
C GLU A 2 -24.28 -22.48 12.57
N LYS A 3 -23.90 -22.92 11.37
CA LYS A 3 -22.58 -22.62 10.80
C LYS A 3 -22.61 -21.16 10.33
N LEU A 4 -22.06 -20.25 11.12
CA LEU A 4 -21.64 -18.94 10.62
C LEU A 4 -20.53 -19.16 9.60
N THR A 5 -20.85 -19.07 8.32
CA THR A 5 -19.85 -18.89 7.27
C THR A 5 -19.21 -17.52 7.49
N ARG A 6 -17.97 -17.53 8.00
CA ARG A 6 -17.09 -16.37 7.99
C ARG A 6 -16.81 -16.00 6.53
N GLY A 7 -17.70 -15.23 5.93
CA GLY A 7 -17.43 -14.54 4.68
C GLY A 7 -16.22 -13.64 4.92
N SER A 8 -15.09 -13.99 4.30
CA SER A 8 -13.90 -13.15 4.26
C SER A 8 -14.29 -11.87 3.53
N VAL A 9 -14.74 -10.85 4.26
CA VAL A 9 -14.90 -9.50 3.72
C VAL A 9 -13.50 -9.04 3.36
N ASP A 10 -13.17 -9.10 2.07
CA ASP A 10 -11.97 -8.50 1.51
C ASP A 10 -12.18 -6.98 1.64
N VAL A 11 -11.82 -6.42 2.80
CA VAL A 11 -11.82 -4.98 3.01
C VAL A 11 -10.66 -4.45 2.17
N SER A 12 -10.94 -4.19 0.90
CA SER A 12 -10.02 -3.46 0.03
C SER A 12 -10.15 -1.99 0.39
N CYS A 13 -9.26 -1.51 1.24
CA CYS A 13 -9.10 -0.08 1.44
C CYS A 13 -8.59 0.52 0.12
N GLU A 14 -9.22 1.59 -0.35
CA GLU A 14 -8.69 2.38 -1.44
C GLU A 14 -7.59 3.29 -0.88
N HIS A 15 -6.37 3.09 -1.34
CA HIS A 15 -5.21 3.88 -0.95
C HIS A 15 -4.87 4.89 -2.03
N THR A 16 -4.62 6.12 -1.63
CA THR A 16 -4.29 7.21 -2.56
C THR A 16 -2.80 7.49 -2.53
N LEU A 17 -2.16 7.41 -3.70
CA LEU A 17 -0.77 7.82 -3.88
C LEU A 17 -0.74 9.30 -4.29
N SER A 18 -0.25 10.17 -3.42
CA SER A 18 -0.29 11.62 -3.63
C SER A 18 0.99 12.19 -4.24
N LEU A 19 2.15 11.60 -3.94
CA LEU A 19 3.44 12.12 -4.39
C LEU A 19 4.52 11.02 -4.47
N ILE A 20 5.40 11.14 -5.45
CA ILE A 20 6.64 10.36 -5.57
C ILE A 20 7.83 11.31 -5.64
N ILE A 21 8.84 11.08 -4.81
CA ILE A 21 10.11 11.83 -4.78
C ILE A 21 11.26 10.88 -5.12
N LEU A 22 11.90 11.09 -6.27
CA LEU A 22 12.99 10.26 -6.79
C LEU A 22 14.38 10.91 -6.62
N GLY A 23 14.68 11.36 -5.40
CA GLY A 23 16.04 11.81 -5.04
C GLY A 23 16.96 10.64 -4.67
N ASN A 24 18.06 10.95 -3.96
CA ASN A 24 18.99 9.94 -3.44
C ASN A 24 18.30 8.86 -2.59
N LYS A 25 17.21 9.22 -1.91
CA LYS A 25 16.34 8.29 -1.20
C LYS A 25 14.93 8.36 -1.75
N LYS A 26 14.50 7.32 -2.46
CA LYS A 26 13.15 7.22 -3.00
C LYS A 26 12.12 7.23 -1.86
N THR A 27 11.17 8.15 -1.96
CA THR A 27 10.12 8.37 -0.96
C THR A 27 8.80 8.57 -1.68
N CYS A 28 7.69 8.16 -1.07
CA CYS A 28 6.34 8.42 -1.55
C CYS A 28 5.43 8.91 -0.43
N ILE A 29 4.29 9.48 -0.79
CA ILE A 29 3.22 9.83 0.14
C ILE A 29 1.98 9.00 -0.20
N ILE A 30 1.56 8.14 0.73
CA ILE A 30 0.34 7.32 0.61
C ILE A 30 -0.58 7.69 1.76
N ASP A 31 -1.82 8.06 1.45
CA ASP A 31 -2.83 8.52 2.44
C ASP A 31 -2.29 9.62 3.38
N GLY A 32 -1.53 10.56 2.82
CA GLY A 32 -0.89 11.65 3.56
C GLY A 32 0.33 11.25 4.39
N LYS A 33 0.75 9.98 4.35
CA LYS A 33 1.90 9.46 5.12
C LYS A 33 3.13 9.29 4.25
N THR A 34 4.25 9.83 4.71
CA THR A 34 5.55 9.67 4.06
C THR A 34 6.09 8.26 4.30
N MET A 35 6.38 7.53 3.23
CA MET A 35 6.88 6.16 3.27
C MET A 35 8.07 5.94 2.33
N ARG A 36 8.91 4.96 2.67
CA ARG A 36 10.05 4.48 1.90
C ARG A 36 9.95 2.97 1.68
N VAL A 37 10.76 2.45 0.75
CA VAL A 37 10.88 1.02 0.53
C VAL A 37 11.26 0.31 1.82
N GLY A 38 10.45 -0.67 2.22
CA GLY A 38 10.60 -1.41 3.47
C GLY A 38 9.65 -0.96 4.58
N ASP A 39 9.19 0.29 4.57
CA ASP A 39 8.33 0.85 5.61
C ASP A 39 6.99 0.13 5.69
N ARG A 40 6.45 0.01 6.91
CA ARG A 40 5.15 -0.58 7.19
C ARG A 40 4.29 0.36 8.02
N VAL A 41 3.10 0.71 7.53
CA VAL A 41 2.14 1.60 8.19
C VAL A 41 0.73 1.09 7.90
N ASP A 42 -0.14 0.99 8.90
CA ASP A 42 -1.54 0.55 8.77
C ASP A 42 -1.76 -0.72 7.94
N GLY A 43 -0.86 -1.70 8.08
CA GLY A 43 -0.94 -2.96 7.33
C GLY A 43 -0.39 -2.91 5.91
N LEU A 44 -0.07 -1.72 5.38
CA LEU A 44 0.66 -1.52 4.13
C LEU A 44 2.15 -1.69 4.34
N LYS A 45 2.82 -2.39 3.42
CA LYS A 45 4.28 -2.36 3.30
C LYS A 45 4.69 -1.89 1.92
N VAL A 46 5.57 -0.89 1.83
CA VAL A 46 6.10 -0.44 0.54
C VAL A 46 7.19 -1.41 0.07
N LEU A 47 6.99 -1.97 -1.12
CA LEU A 47 7.93 -2.92 -1.73
C LEU A 47 8.84 -2.26 -2.76
N LYS A 48 8.30 -1.32 -3.55
CA LYS A 48 9.04 -0.66 -4.63
C LYS A 48 8.47 0.72 -4.91
N ILE A 49 9.36 1.69 -5.13
CA ILE A 49 9.01 3.03 -5.62
C ILE A 49 9.64 3.21 -7.00
N GLU A 50 8.79 3.44 -7.99
CA GLU A 50 9.13 3.72 -9.38
C GLU A 50 8.72 5.14 -9.74
N ARG A 51 8.97 5.59 -10.98
CA ARG A 51 8.75 6.99 -11.36
C ARG A 51 7.29 7.43 -11.25
N ASN A 52 6.37 6.56 -11.68
CA ASN A 52 4.93 6.88 -11.76
C ASN A 52 4.07 5.88 -10.96
N SER A 53 4.70 5.04 -10.13
CA SER A 53 3.95 4.04 -9.37
C SER A 53 4.70 3.56 -8.13
N VAL A 54 3.92 3.08 -7.16
CA VAL A 54 4.43 2.43 -5.97
C VAL A 54 3.80 1.05 -5.85
N THR A 55 4.62 0.02 -5.65
CA THR A 55 4.14 -1.34 -5.35
C THR A 55 4.11 -1.51 -3.84
N ILE A 56 2.94 -1.88 -3.32
CA ILE A 56 2.67 -2.13 -1.90
C ILE A 56 2.26 -3.58 -1.67
N LEU A 57 2.41 -4.04 -0.44
CA LEU A 57 1.81 -5.26 0.08
C LEU A 57 0.75 -4.88 1.10
N GLU A 58 -0.48 -5.30 0.88
CA GLU A 58 -1.62 -5.06 1.78
C GLU A 58 -2.37 -6.39 1.97
N ASN A 59 -2.60 -6.80 3.21
CA ASN A 59 -3.30 -8.06 3.53
C ASN A 59 -2.74 -9.29 2.78
N GLY A 60 -1.42 -9.33 2.59
CA GLY A 60 -0.73 -10.41 1.86
C GLY A 60 -0.81 -10.32 0.33
N LYS A 61 -1.56 -9.36 -0.23
CA LYS A 61 -1.70 -9.14 -1.68
C LYS A 61 -0.84 -7.97 -2.15
N LYS A 62 -0.18 -8.13 -3.30
CA LYS A 62 0.55 -7.04 -3.93
C LYS A 62 -0.41 -6.14 -4.70
N LYS A 63 -0.36 -4.84 -4.44
CA LYS A 63 -1.10 -3.83 -5.20
C LYS A 63 -0.12 -2.82 -5.80
N ARG A 64 -0.49 -2.22 -6.92
CA ARG A 64 0.29 -1.16 -7.58
C ARG A 64 -0.55 0.10 -7.59
N LEU A 65 -0.09 1.11 -6.87
CA LEU A 65 -0.67 2.44 -6.88
C LEU A 65 0.00 3.26 -7.98
N LYS A 66 -0.79 3.98 -8.76
CA LYS A 66 -0.32 4.94 -9.76
C LYS A 66 -0.64 6.35 -9.27
N ILE A 67 0.20 7.29 -9.64
CA ILE A 67 -0.05 8.72 -9.44
C ILE A 67 -0.85 9.29 -10.61
#